data_AF-A0AA42ZYK9-F1
#
_entry.id   AF-A0AA42ZYK9-F1
#
_cell.length_a   1.000
_cell.length_b   1.000
_cell.length_c   1.000
_cell.angle_alpha   90.00
_cell.angle_beta   90.00
_cell.angle_gamma   90.00
#
_symmetry.space_group_name_H-M   'P 1'
#
loop_
_entity.id
_entity.type
_entity.pdbx_description
1 polymer ?
#
loop_
_entity_poly.entity_id
_entity_poly.type
_entity_poly.pdbx_seq_one_letter_code
_entity_poly.pdbx_strand_id
1 'polypeptide(L)'
;MWEQLSYVIFWLLLFLLWLAVLARAVLRPHREPASRIAWVAVIAAVPGFGILIYLLLGETSIGKKRVARARAVLNSLPPSTPPSFETDPRHSPSFPERCLPLFRQGESVNGFQPVGGNSADLMRDSNAGIDSMVADMYAAVDHIHLIFYIWLEDNNGLKVV
;
A
#
# COMPACT_ATOMS: atom_id res chain seq x y z
N MET A 1 -4.40 50.14 -23.86
CA MET A 1 -3.93 48.93 -24.58
C MET A 1 -3.09 48.03 -23.67
N TRP A 2 -2.01 48.52 -23.04
CA TRP A 2 -1.15 47.72 -22.15
C TRP A 2 -1.86 47.17 -20.89
N GLU A 3 -2.70 47.97 -20.24
CA GLU A 3 -3.52 47.53 -19.10
C GLU A 3 -4.42 46.35 -19.45
N GLN A 4 -5.20 46.47 -20.53
CA GLN A 4 -6.09 45.39 -20.99
C GLN A 4 -5.32 44.11 -21.35
N LEU A 5 -4.16 44.25 -22.00
CA LEU A 5 -3.28 43.12 -22.31
C LEU A 5 -2.80 42.44 -21.02
N SER A 6 -2.41 43.21 -19.99
CA SER A 6 -1.98 42.67 -18.71
C SER A 6 -3.10 41.92 -17.97
N TYR A 7 -4.33 42.44 -17.99
CA TYR A 7 -5.50 41.76 -17.41
C TYR A 7 -5.81 40.45 -18.12
N VAL A 8 -5.79 40.44 -19.45
CA VAL A 8 -6.03 39.23 -20.25
C VAL A 8 -4.97 38.17 -19.94
N ILE A 9 -3.69 38.55 -19.90
CA ILE A 9 -2.60 37.64 -19.56
C ILE A 9 -2.78 37.09 -18.14
N PHE A 10 -3.11 37.93 -17.17
CA PHE A 10 -3.31 37.51 -15.78
C PHE A 10 -4.42 36.46 -15.64
N TRP A 11 -5.60 36.72 -16.22
CA TRP A 11 -6.73 35.76 -16.17
C TRP A 11 -6.44 34.48 -16.93
N LEU A 12 -5.73 34.57 -18.06
CA LEU A 12 -5.29 33.41 -18.82
C LEU A 12 -4.33 32.53 -18.02
N LEU A 13 -3.37 33.13 -17.31
CA LEU A 13 -2.45 32.40 -16.43
C LEU A 13 -3.19 31.71 -15.28
N LEU A 14 -4.15 32.38 -14.64
CA LEU A 14 -4.97 31.78 -13.59
C LEU A 14 -5.81 30.60 -14.10
N PHE A 15 -6.39 30.73 -15.29
CA PHE A 15 -7.16 29.67 -15.91
C PHE A 15 -6.28 28.46 -16.27
N LEU A 16 -5.09 28.69 -16.84
CA LEU A 16 -4.13 27.63 -17.13
C LEU A 16 -3.64 26.93 -15.86
N LEU A 17 -3.39 27.69 -14.78
CA LEU A 17 -3.04 27.12 -13.48
C LEU A 17 -4.17 26.23 -12.94
N TRP A 18 -5.42 26.70 -13.00
CA TRP A 18 -6.58 25.93 -12.56
C TRP A 18 -6.73 24.63 -13.34
N LEU A 19 -6.63 24.67 -14.68
CA LEU A 19 -6.64 23.47 -15.54
C LEU A 19 -5.50 22.51 -15.19
N ALA A 20 -4.28 23.02 -14.97
CA ALA A 20 -3.13 22.20 -14.63
C ALA A 20 -3.32 21.45 -13.31
N VAL A 21 -3.90 22.11 -12.30
CA VAL A 21 -4.19 21.49 -11.00
C VAL A 21 -5.31 20.44 -11.13
N LEU A 22 -6.34 20.72 -11.93
CA LEU A 22 -7.42 19.79 -12.22
C LEU A 22 -6.89 18.51 -12.91
N ALA A 23 -6.06 18.69 -13.94
CA ALA A 23 -5.40 17.59 -14.62
C ALA A 23 -4.52 16.79 -13.66
N ARG A 24 -3.77 17.46 -12.77
CA ARG A 24 -2.97 16.80 -11.74
C ARG A 24 -3.82 15.99 -10.76
N ALA A 25 -4.98 16.50 -10.34
CA ALA A 25 -5.89 15.79 -9.44
C ALA A 25 -6.43 14.49 -10.08
N VAL A 26 -6.74 14.52 -11.37
CA VAL A 26 -7.21 13.34 -12.13
C VAL A 26 -6.09 12.34 -12.40
N LEU A 27 -4.94 12.83 -12.86
CA LEU A 27 -3.82 12.00 -13.33
C LEU A 27 -2.95 11.44 -12.19
N ARG A 28 -3.25 11.78 -10.92
CA ARG A 28 -2.44 11.32 -9.79
C ARG A 28 -2.45 9.79 -9.69
N PRO A 29 -1.28 9.13 -9.77
CA PRO A 29 -1.19 7.67 -9.71
C PRO A 29 -1.49 7.16 -8.30
N HIS A 30 -1.93 5.90 -8.20
CA HIS A 30 -2.24 5.23 -6.92
C HIS A 30 -3.27 5.96 -6.05
N ARG A 31 -4.25 6.62 -6.68
CA ARG A 31 -5.37 7.27 -5.98
C ARG A 31 -6.68 6.64 -6.44
N GLU A 32 -7.56 6.37 -5.47
CA GLU A 32 -8.86 5.78 -5.76
C GLU A 32 -9.72 6.70 -6.66
N PRO A 33 -10.49 6.13 -7.60
CA PRO A 33 -11.34 6.91 -8.50
C PRO A 33 -12.29 7.88 -7.78
N ALA A 34 -12.94 7.43 -6.69
CA ALA A 34 -13.85 8.26 -5.91
C ALA A 34 -13.15 9.49 -5.32
N SER A 35 -11.94 9.31 -4.77
CA SER A 35 -11.14 10.43 -4.24
C SER A 35 -10.76 11.43 -5.32
N ARG A 36 -10.41 10.97 -6.54
CA ARG A 36 -10.09 11.88 -7.66
C ARG A 36 -11.29 12.77 -8.01
N ILE A 37 -12.48 12.17 -8.15
CA ILE A 37 -13.71 12.89 -8.46
C ILE A 37 -14.04 13.92 -7.38
N ALA A 38 -13.89 13.55 -6.10
CA ALA A 38 -14.11 14.47 -4.99
C ALA A 38 -13.19 15.70 -5.07
N TRP A 39 -11.91 15.52 -5.38
CA TRP A 39 -10.98 16.65 -5.53
C TRP A 39 -11.26 17.50 -6.76
N VAL A 40 -11.65 16.89 -7.88
CA VAL A 40 -12.13 17.64 -9.06
C VAL A 40 -13.34 18.50 -8.70
N ALA A 41 -14.32 17.94 -7.98
CA ALA A 41 -15.50 18.68 -7.55
C ALA A 41 -15.14 19.86 -6.63
N VAL A 42 -14.23 19.68 -5.67
CA VAL A 42 -13.76 20.75 -4.77
C VAL A 42 -13.05 21.87 -5.55
N ILE A 43 -12.14 21.52 -6.47
CA ILE A 43 -11.40 22.49 -7.27
C ILE A 43 -12.34 23.25 -8.23
N ALA A 44 -13.35 22.58 -8.75
CA ALA A 44 -14.34 23.17 -9.66
C ALA A 44 -15.36 24.05 -8.94
N ALA A 45 -15.81 23.67 -7.75
CA ALA A 45 -16.82 24.40 -6.98
C ALA A 45 -16.28 25.74 -6.43
N VAL A 46 -15.00 25.80 -6.07
CA VAL A 46 -14.38 27.01 -5.52
C VAL A 46 -13.05 27.29 -6.23
N PRO A 47 -13.06 27.94 -7.41
CA PRO A 47 -11.84 28.29 -8.12
C PRO A 47 -10.88 29.12 -7.25
N GLY A 48 -9.58 28.85 -7.34
CA GLY A 48 -8.56 29.47 -6.49
C GLY A 48 -8.45 28.81 -5.11
N PHE A 49 -9.48 28.88 -4.27
CA PHE A 49 -9.41 28.31 -2.91
C PHE A 49 -9.38 26.77 -2.91
N GLY A 50 -10.12 26.13 -3.81
CA GLY A 50 -10.10 24.68 -4.00
C GLY A 50 -8.73 24.15 -4.45
N ILE A 51 -7.96 24.95 -5.21
CA ILE A 51 -6.56 24.65 -5.52
C ILE A 51 -5.73 24.63 -4.24
N LEU A 52 -5.87 25.64 -3.38
CA LEU A 52 -5.13 25.73 -2.12
C LEU A 52 -5.45 24.53 -1.20
N ILE A 53 -6.72 24.19 -1.03
CA ILE A 53 -7.15 23.02 -0.26
C ILE A 53 -6.57 21.73 -0.86
N TYR A 54 -6.61 21.57 -2.19
CA TYR A 54 -6.05 20.39 -2.85
C TYR A 54 -4.54 20.26 -2.61
N LEU A 55 -3.79 21.35 -2.71
CA LEU A 55 -2.34 21.32 -2.47
C LEU A 55 -1.99 20.99 -1.01
N LEU A 56 -2.79 21.46 -0.05
CA LEU A 56 -2.55 21.23 1.38
C LEU A 56 -2.98 19.83 1.85
N LEU A 57 -4.14 19.36 1.38
CA LEU A 57 -4.82 18.16 1.93
C LEU A 57 -4.98 17.06 0.88
N GLY A 58 -5.21 17.45 -0.37
CA GLY A 58 -5.35 16.52 -1.48
C GLY A 58 -4.03 15.88 -1.87
N GLU A 59 -2.91 16.58 -1.73
CA GLU A 59 -1.60 16.05 -2.09
C GLU A 59 -0.98 15.24 -0.94
N THR A 60 -1.43 13.99 -0.78
CA THR A 60 -0.88 13.06 0.23
C THR A 60 0.55 12.64 -0.12
N SER A 61 1.53 13.45 0.22
CA SER A 61 2.94 13.07 0.13
C SER A 61 3.31 12.23 1.35
N ILE A 62 3.66 10.96 1.14
CA ILE A 62 4.25 10.12 2.21
C ILE A 62 5.59 10.72 2.72
N GLY A 63 6.10 11.75 2.05
CA GLY A 63 7.28 12.51 2.46
C GLY A 63 8.56 11.79 2.03
N LYS A 64 9.45 12.49 1.32
CA LYS A 64 10.69 11.93 0.79
C LYS A 64 11.51 11.20 1.85
N LYS A 65 11.53 11.71 3.08
CA LYS A 65 12.22 11.09 4.24
C LYS A 65 11.66 9.72 4.61
N ARG A 66 10.33 9.53 4.63
CA ARG A 66 9.72 8.23 4.97
C ARG A 66 9.99 7.20 3.87
N VAL A 67 9.89 7.62 2.60
CA VAL A 67 10.22 6.76 1.46
C VAL A 67 11.70 6.35 1.50
N ALA A 68 12.61 7.29 1.78
CA ALA A 68 14.03 6.97 1.92
C ALA A 68 14.30 6.00 3.08
N ARG A 69 13.65 6.21 4.24
CA ARG A 69 13.76 5.30 5.39
C ARG A 69 13.24 3.90 5.07
N ALA A 70 12.08 3.79 4.41
CA ALA A 70 11.52 2.50 4.01
C ALA A 70 12.47 1.76 3.06
N ARG A 71 13.03 2.45 2.07
CA ARG A 71 14.04 1.88 1.17
C ARG A 71 15.30 1.42 1.91
N ALA A 72 15.79 2.21 2.86
CA ALA A 72 16.96 1.84 3.66
C ALA A 72 16.71 0.56 4.49
N VAL A 73 15.52 0.43 5.09
CA VAL A 73 15.14 -0.79 5.83
C VAL A 73 15.07 -1.98 4.88
N LEU A 74 14.37 -1.86 3.75
CA LEU A 74 14.27 -2.96 2.77
C LEU A 74 15.65 -3.39 2.25
N ASN A 75 16.55 -2.44 1.98
CA ASN A 75 17.91 -2.74 1.54
C ASN A 75 18.78 -3.40 2.62
N SER A 76 18.40 -3.31 3.90
CA SER A 76 19.09 -3.98 5.01
C SER A 76 18.60 -5.41 5.26
N LEU A 77 17.47 -5.79 4.66
CA LEU A 77 16.95 -7.15 4.77
C LEU A 77 17.77 -8.11 3.89
N PRO A 78 17.84 -9.40 4.25
CA PRO A 78 18.39 -10.42 3.37
C PRO A 78 17.68 -10.43 2.00
N PRO A 79 18.37 -10.84 0.93
CA PRO A 79 17.74 -10.96 -0.38
C PRO A 79 16.56 -11.92 -0.34
N SER A 80 15.51 -11.62 -1.10
CA SER A 80 14.28 -12.44 -1.16
C SER A 80 14.52 -13.87 -1.67
N THR A 81 15.63 -14.10 -2.39
CA THR A 81 16.10 -15.40 -2.84
C THR A 81 17.57 -15.57 -2.45
N PRO A 82 17.88 -16.07 -1.24
CA PRO A 82 19.25 -16.36 -0.86
C PRO A 82 19.83 -17.53 -1.68
N PRO A 83 21.16 -17.63 -1.86
CA PRO A 83 21.79 -18.68 -2.68
C PRO A 83 21.46 -20.11 -2.25
N SER A 84 21.15 -20.32 -0.96
CA SER A 84 20.70 -21.60 -0.42
C SER A 84 19.39 -22.11 -1.04
N PHE A 85 18.66 -21.26 -1.77
CA PHE A 85 17.38 -21.58 -2.38
C PHE A 85 17.51 -22.21 -3.77
N GLU A 86 18.65 -22.04 -4.46
CA GLU A 86 18.83 -22.51 -5.84
C GLU A 86 18.76 -24.04 -5.98
N THR A 87 19.13 -24.78 -4.94
CA THR A 87 19.18 -26.25 -4.94
C THR A 87 17.99 -26.91 -4.24
N ASP A 88 17.09 -26.13 -3.64
CA ASP A 88 15.98 -26.65 -2.86
C ASP A 88 14.72 -26.82 -3.72
N PRO A 89 14.17 -28.04 -3.86
CA PRO A 89 12.97 -28.31 -4.66
C PRO A 89 11.76 -27.44 -4.28
N ARG A 90 11.72 -26.92 -3.04
CA ARG A 90 10.67 -26.01 -2.59
C ARG A 90 10.65 -24.69 -3.34
N HIS A 91 11.73 -24.29 -4.04
CA HIS A 91 11.76 -23.07 -4.86
C HIS A 91 11.21 -23.24 -6.28
N SER A 92 10.87 -24.48 -6.67
CA SER A 92 10.18 -24.76 -7.92
C SER A 92 8.87 -25.51 -7.64
N PRO A 93 7.94 -24.93 -6.84
CA PRO A 93 6.71 -25.63 -6.51
C PRO A 93 5.85 -25.81 -7.75
N SER A 94 5.29 -27.01 -7.91
CA SER A 94 4.29 -27.27 -8.95
C SER A 94 2.93 -26.78 -8.47
N PHE A 95 2.29 -25.92 -9.26
CA PHE A 95 0.94 -25.45 -9.03
C PHE A 95 0.18 -25.28 -10.35
N PRO A 96 -1.16 -25.33 -10.34
CA PRO A 96 -1.97 -25.18 -11.55
C PRO A 96 -1.68 -23.87 -12.30
N GLU A 97 -1.60 -23.91 -13.63
CA GLU A 97 -1.30 -22.72 -14.46
C GLU A 97 -2.25 -21.54 -14.19
N ARG A 98 -3.51 -21.81 -13.85
CA ARG A 98 -4.50 -20.79 -13.47
C ARG A 98 -4.07 -19.92 -12.27
N CYS A 99 -3.20 -20.43 -11.41
CA CYS A 99 -2.72 -19.72 -10.22
C CYS A 99 -1.48 -18.87 -10.50
N LEU A 100 -0.82 -19.05 -11.64
CA LEU A 100 0.42 -18.34 -12.00
C LEU A 100 0.26 -16.81 -11.97
N PRO A 101 -0.85 -16.21 -12.47
CA PRO A 101 -1.04 -14.76 -12.37
C PRO A 101 -1.13 -14.26 -10.92
N LEU A 102 -1.71 -15.04 -10.01
CA LEU A 102 -1.86 -14.67 -8.60
C LEU A 102 -0.48 -14.63 -7.91
N PHE A 103 0.36 -15.63 -8.14
CA PHE A 103 1.71 -15.65 -7.58
C PHE A 103 2.60 -14.54 -8.16
N ARG A 104 2.53 -14.29 -9.48
CA ARG A 104 3.24 -13.17 -10.10
C ARG A 104 2.81 -11.82 -9.53
N GLN A 105 1.52 -11.66 -9.24
CA GLN A 105 1.03 -10.45 -8.60
C GLN A 105 1.57 -10.30 -7.18
N GLY A 106 1.60 -11.38 -6.39
CA GLY A 106 2.22 -11.38 -5.06
C GLY A 106 3.70 -11.00 -5.10
N GLU A 107 4.47 -11.63 -5.99
CA GLU A 107 5.90 -11.35 -6.20
C GLU A 107 6.13 -9.88 -6.61
N SER A 108 5.26 -9.31 -7.45
CA SER A 108 5.38 -7.90 -7.86
C SER A 108 5.23 -6.90 -6.71
N VAL A 109 4.57 -7.29 -5.61
CA VAL A 109 4.32 -6.44 -4.44
C VAL A 109 5.45 -6.48 -3.43
N ASN A 110 6.00 -7.66 -3.15
CA ASN A 110 6.95 -7.87 -2.05
C ASN A 110 8.32 -8.41 -2.49
N GLY A 111 8.48 -8.84 -3.74
CA GLY A 111 9.72 -9.39 -4.29
C GLY A 111 10.01 -10.86 -3.92
N PHE A 112 9.12 -11.54 -3.20
CA PHE A 112 9.29 -12.93 -2.80
C PHE A 112 8.63 -13.90 -3.78
N GLN A 113 9.41 -14.88 -4.23
CA GLN A 113 8.93 -15.94 -5.11
C GLN A 113 8.07 -16.97 -4.37
N PRO A 114 7.13 -17.65 -5.04
CA PRO A 114 6.34 -18.70 -4.44
C PRO A 114 7.24 -19.87 -4.01
N VAL A 115 6.98 -20.40 -2.82
CA VAL A 115 7.71 -21.54 -2.24
C VAL A 115 6.75 -22.66 -1.85
N GLY A 116 7.21 -23.90 -2.03
CA GLY A 116 6.53 -25.13 -1.63
C GLY A 116 6.85 -25.55 -0.20
N GLY A 117 6.25 -26.66 0.22
CA GLY A 117 6.42 -27.20 1.57
C GLY A 117 5.57 -26.52 2.64
N ASN A 118 4.74 -25.54 2.27
CA ASN A 118 3.77 -24.92 3.16
C ASN A 118 2.49 -25.74 3.22
N SER A 119 1.95 -25.90 4.43
CA SER A 119 0.57 -26.32 4.66
C SER A 119 -0.25 -25.14 5.12
N ALA A 120 -1.51 -25.10 4.72
CA ALA A 120 -2.46 -24.11 5.18
C ALA A 120 -3.79 -24.80 5.43
N ASP A 121 -4.47 -24.42 6.51
CA ASP A 121 -5.77 -24.94 6.86
C ASP A 121 -6.75 -23.78 7.08
N LEU A 122 -7.94 -23.89 6.49
CA LEU A 122 -8.94 -22.84 6.55
C LEU A 122 -9.84 -23.08 7.77
N MET A 123 -9.60 -22.28 8.80
CA MET A 123 -10.35 -22.38 10.05
C MET A 123 -11.82 -22.00 9.88
N ARG A 124 -12.69 -22.62 10.68
CA ARG A 124 -14.14 -22.39 10.66
C ARG A 124 -14.51 -20.94 10.96
N ASP A 125 -13.84 -20.35 11.93
CA ASP A 125 -14.08 -18.99 12.42
C ASP A 125 -12.84 -18.42 13.11
N SER A 126 -12.92 -17.16 13.52
CA SER A 126 -11.80 -16.46 14.18
C SER A 126 -11.44 -17.07 15.54
N ASN A 127 -12.38 -17.65 16.27
CA ASN A 127 -12.09 -18.21 17.60
C ASN A 127 -11.27 -19.50 17.43
N ALA A 128 -11.68 -20.38 16.51
CA ALA A 128 -10.93 -21.57 16.16
C ALA A 128 -9.51 -21.23 15.65
N GLY A 129 -9.36 -20.16 14.88
CA GLY A 129 -8.05 -19.69 14.43
C GLY A 129 -7.15 -19.20 15.57
N ILE A 130 -7.70 -18.46 16.53
CA ILE A 130 -6.96 -18.03 17.72
C ILE A 130 -6.60 -19.23 18.61
N ASP A 131 -7.52 -20.17 18.81
CA ASP A 131 -7.26 -21.37 19.61
C ASP A 131 -6.13 -22.23 18.99
N SER A 132 -6.10 -22.37 17.66
CA SER A 132 -5.00 -23.03 16.94
C SER A 132 -3.67 -22.29 17.10
N MET A 133 -3.68 -20.96 16.95
CA MET A 133 -2.48 -20.13 17.11
C MET A 133 -1.90 -20.25 18.53
N VAL A 134 -2.75 -20.23 19.55
CA VAL A 134 -2.32 -20.38 20.95
C VAL A 134 -1.75 -21.78 21.22
N ALA A 135 -2.33 -22.83 20.62
CA ALA A 135 -1.75 -24.16 20.69
C ALA A 135 -0.35 -24.22 20.06
N ASP A 136 -0.16 -23.58 18.90
CA ASP A 136 1.16 -23.46 18.25
C ASP A 136 2.16 -22.67 19.12
N MET A 137 1.69 -21.61 19.80
CA MET A 137 2.51 -20.84 20.76
C MET A 137 2.98 -21.72 21.92
N TYR A 138 2.11 -22.56 22.49
CA TYR A 138 2.51 -23.49 23.55
C TYR A 138 3.46 -24.60 23.07
N ALA A 139 3.39 -24.96 21.79
CA ALA A 139 4.27 -25.97 21.19
C ALA A 139 5.61 -25.39 20.69
N ALA A 140 5.75 -24.07 20.64
CA ALA A 140 6.95 -23.41 20.13
C ALA A 140 8.17 -23.69 21.02
N VAL A 141 9.29 -24.06 20.41
CA VAL A 141 10.52 -24.47 21.14
C VAL A 141 11.57 -23.36 21.17
N ASP A 142 11.57 -22.45 20.20
CA ASP A 142 12.64 -21.45 20.03
C ASP A 142 12.12 -20.01 20.09
N HIS A 143 11.31 -19.60 19.10
CA HIS A 143 10.83 -18.23 19.01
C HIS A 143 9.40 -18.13 18.47
N ILE A 144 8.69 -17.09 18.92
CA ILE A 144 7.39 -16.67 18.37
C ILE A 144 7.56 -15.24 17.88
N HIS A 145 7.27 -15.00 16.61
CA HIS A 145 7.21 -13.66 16.02
C HIS A 145 5.76 -13.31 15.72
N LEU A 146 5.29 -12.20 16.30
CA LEU A 146 3.88 -11.85 16.30
C LEU A 146 3.72 -10.38 15.93
N ILE A 147 2.88 -10.11 14.92
CA ILE A 147 2.60 -8.77 14.41
C ILE A 147 1.10 -8.64 14.23
N PHE A 148 0.48 -7.73 14.99
CA PHE A 148 -0.94 -7.43 14.89
C PHE A 148 -1.19 -5.95 14.63
N TYR A 149 -2.31 -5.67 13.96
CA TYR A 149 -2.78 -4.31 13.75
C TYR A 149 -3.40 -3.72 15.04
N ILE A 150 -4.21 -4.51 15.75
CA ILE A 150 -4.90 -4.14 16.99
C ILE A 150 -4.85 -5.34 17.95
N TRP A 151 -4.59 -5.08 19.23
CA TRP A 151 -4.65 -6.04 20.32
C TRP A 151 -5.58 -5.51 21.41
N LEU A 152 -6.58 -6.29 21.80
CA LEU A 152 -7.58 -5.91 22.80
C LEU A 152 -7.61 -6.91 23.95
N GLU A 153 -8.03 -6.46 25.12
CA GLU A 153 -8.27 -7.32 26.29
C GLU A 153 -9.65 -8.00 26.20
N ASP A 154 -9.95 -8.62 25.06
CA ASP A 154 -11.16 -9.39 24.85
C ASP A 154 -10.91 -10.89 25.03
N ASN A 155 -11.94 -11.70 24.77
CA ASN A 155 -11.84 -13.16 24.87
C ASN A 155 -10.67 -13.75 24.09
N ASN A 156 -10.31 -13.19 22.92
CA ASN A 156 -9.25 -13.72 22.09
C ASN A 156 -7.89 -13.11 22.45
N GLY A 157 -7.82 -11.80 22.64
CA GLY A 157 -6.54 -11.15 22.95
C GLY A 157 -5.99 -11.52 24.33
N LEU A 158 -6.84 -11.92 25.29
CA LEU A 158 -6.39 -12.47 26.58
C LEU A 158 -5.85 -13.91 26.48
N LYS A 159 -6.13 -14.64 25.40
CA LYS A 159 -5.55 -15.99 25.18
C LYS A 159 -4.14 -15.95 24.61
N VAL A 160 -3.76 -14.86 23.95
CA VAL A 160 -2.50 -14.70 23.22
C VAL A 160 -1.44 -14.01 24.13
N VAL A 161 -1.47 -14.22 25.44
CA VAL A 161 -0.59 -13.53 26.41
C VAL A 161 0.55 -14.41 26.87
#